data_AF-G9H4T8-F1
#
_entry.id   AF-G9H4T8-F1
#
_cell.length_a   1.000
_cell.length_b   1.000
_cell.length_c   1.000
_cell.angle_alpha   90.00
_cell.angle_beta   90.00
_cell.angle_gamma   90.00
#
_symmetry.space_group_name_H-M   'P 1'
#
loop_
_entity.id
_entity.type
_entity.pdbx_description
1 polymer ?
#
loop_
_entity_poly.entity_id
_entity_poly.type
_entity_poly.pdbx_seq_one_letter_code
_entity_poly.pdbx_strand_id
1 'polypeptide(L)' 'IAEVERVLGVLDGAVLVISAVEGVQPQTRLLMRALQRLQIPTLLF' A
#
# COMPACT_ATOMS: atom_id res chain seq x y z
N ILE A 1 5.22 1.61 11.69
CA ILE A 1 5.34 2.40 10.44
C ILE A 1 6.74 2.25 9.85
N ALA A 2 7.82 2.48 10.61
CA ALA A 2 9.19 2.42 10.09
C ALA A 2 9.57 1.09 9.39
N GLU A 3 9.14 -0.05 9.93
CA GLU A 3 9.42 -1.36 9.30
C GLU A 3 8.66 -1.56 7.99
N VAL A 4 7.38 -1.15 7.96
CA VAL A 4 6.55 -1.22 6.74
C VAL A 4 7.17 -0.38 5.63
N GLU A 5 7.53 0.89 5.91
CA GLU A 5 8.16 1.75 4.90
C GLU A 5 9.51 1.19 4.42
N ARG A 6 10.30 0.58 5.32
CA ARG A 6 11.56 -0.09 4.95
C ARG A 6 11.33 -1.28 4.01
N VAL A 7 10.33 -2.11 4.28
CA VAL A 7 10.00 -3.27 3.42
C VAL A 7 9.45 -2.81 2.08
N LEU A 8 8.64 -1.74 2.04
CA LEU A 8 8.14 -1.19 0.77
C LEU A 8 9.26 -0.74 -0.16
N GLY A 9 10.36 -0.18 0.38
CA GLY A 9 11.46 0.36 -0.43
C GLY A 9 12.25 -0.65 -1.27
N VAL A 10 12.02 -1.96 -1.11
CA VAL A 10 12.69 -3.02 -1.89
C VAL A 10 11.72 -3.75 -2.84
N LEU A 11 10.47 -3.30 -2.94
CA LEU A 11 9.47 -3.96 -3.78
C LEU A 11 9.48 -3.41 -5.20
N ASP A 12 9.45 -4.32 -6.18
CA ASP A 12 9.23 -3.99 -7.59
C ASP A 12 7.73 -3.79 -7.93
N GLY A 13 6.83 -4.21 -7.03
CA GLY A 13 5.39 -4.12 -7.17
C GLY A 13 4.65 -4.53 -5.91
N ALA A 14 3.37 -4.17 -5.81
CA ALA A 14 2.51 -4.51 -4.67
C ALA A 14 1.08 -4.87 -5.09
N VAL A 15 0.40 -5.67 -4.26
CA VAL A 15 -1.06 -5.87 -4.34
C VAL A 15 -1.67 -5.26 -3.08
N LEU A 16 -2.55 -4.27 -3.26
CA LEU A 16 -3.30 -3.65 -2.16
C LEU A 16 -4.69 -4.28 -2.11
N VAL A 17 -4.90 -5.11 -1.09
CA VAL A 17 -6.18 -5.78 -0.86
C VAL A 17 -7.13 -4.86 -0.09
N ILE A 18 -8.31 -4.63 -0.63
CA ILE A 18 -9.36 -3.81 -0.04
C ILE A 18 -10.57 -4.71 0.20
N SER A 19 -11.04 -4.75 1.44
CA SER A 19 -12.29 -5.45 1.69
C SER A 19 -13.46 -4.72 1.00
N ALA A 20 -14.26 -5.47 0.24
CA ALA A 20 -15.48 -4.94 -0.35
C ALA A 20 -16.56 -4.59 0.70
N VAL A 21 -16.49 -5.19 1.89
CA VAL A 21 -17.46 -4.96 2.97
C VAL A 21 -17.09 -3.72 3.77
N GLU A 22 -15.85 -3.64 4.26
CA GLU A 22 -15.39 -2.51 5.08
C GLU A 22 -14.90 -1.31 4.25
N GLY A 23 -14.56 -1.49 2.98
CA GLY A 23 -14.07 -0.45 2.09
C GLY A 23 -12.70 0.13 2.50
N VAL A 24 -12.45 1.37 2.10
CA VAL A 24 -11.15 2.04 2.31
C VAL A 24 -11.05 2.65 3.71
N GLN A 25 -10.12 2.12 4.50
CA GLN A 25 -9.83 2.57 5.86
C GLN A 25 -8.71 3.62 5.90
N PRO A 26 -8.55 4.38 7.02
CA PRO A 26 -7.45 5.33 7.18
C PRO A 26 -6.06 4.71 6.97
N GLN A 27 -5.83 3.49 7.45
CA GLN A 27 -4.58 2.77 7.25
C GLN A 27 -4.33 2.42 5.77
N THR A 28 -5.36 1.99 5.04
CA THR A 28 -5.29 1.73 3.59
C THR A 28 -4.83 2.99 2.84
N ARG A 29 -5.35 4.17 3.21
CA ARG A 29 -4.91 5.45 2.62
C ARG A 29 -3.44 5.76 2.91
N LEU A 30 -2.94 5.43 4.10
CA LEU A 30 -1.54 5.63 4.45
C LEU A 30 -0.64 4.72 3.60
N LEU A 31 -1.00 3.44 3.47
CA LEU A 31 -0.25 2.48 2.65
C LEU A 31 -0.25 2.89 1.17
N MET A 32 -1.41 3.28 0.64
CA MET A 32 -1.54 3.71 -0.76
C MET A 32 -0.70 4.95 -1.06
N ARG A 33 -0.65 5.93 -0.14
CA ARG A 33 0.23 7.10 -0.27
C ARG A 33 1.72 6.70 -0.20
N ALA A 34 2.09 5.74 0.64
CA ALA A 34 3.47 5.26 0.71
C ALA A 34 3.90 4.60 -0.61
N LEU A 35 3.08 3.70 -1.16
CA LEU A 35 3.31 3.06 -2.46
C LEU A 35 3.41 4.08 -3.60
N GLN A 36 2.53 5.09 -3.62
CA GLN A 36 2.57 6.17 -4.61
C GLN A 36 3.84 7.01 -4.51
N ARG A 37 4.28 7.38 -3.30
CA ARG A 37 5.53 8.16 -3.09
C ARG A 37 6.77 7.38 -3.55
N LEU A 38 6.76 6.07 -3.37
CA LEU A 38 7.84 5.17 -3.80
C LEU A 38 7.73 4.76 -5.27
N GLN A 39 6.68 5.21 -5.98
CA GLN A 39 6.39 4.87 -7.36
C GLN A 39 6.28 3.35 -7.62
N ILE A 40 5.80 2.60 -6.64
CA ILE A 40 5.65 1.14 -6.73
C ILE A 40 4.37 0.82 -7.53
N PRO A 41 4.47 0.11 -8.67
CA PRO A 41 3.31 -0.40 -9.39
C PRO A 41 2.41 -1.21 -8.46
N THR A 42 1.13 -0.82 -8.35
CA THR A 42 0.21 -1.44 -7.40
C THR A 42 -1.05 -1.92 -8.08
N LEU A 43 -1.39 -3.19 -7.90
CA LEU A 43 -2.68 -3.77 -8.28
C LEU A 43 -3.65 -3.64 -7.09
N LEU A 44 -4.91 -3.32 -7.37
CA LEU A 44 -5.98 -3.33 -6.37
C LEU A 44 -6.77 -4.62 -6.48
N PHE A 45 -7.01 -5.27 -5.34
CA PHE A 45 -7.81 -6.50 -5.25
C PHE A 45 -8.90 -6.34 -4.19
#